data_AF-A0A954KLM5-F1
#
_entry.id   AF-A0A954KLM5-F1
#
_cell.length_a   1.000
_cell.length_b   1.000
_cell.length_c   1.000
_cell.angle_alpha   90.00
_cell.angle_beta   90.00
_cell.angle_gamma   90.00
#
_symmetry.space_group_name_H-M   'P 1'
#
loop_
_entity.id
_entity.type
_entity.pdbx_description
1 polymer ?
#
loop_
_entity_poly.entity_id
_entity_poly.type
_entity_poly.pdbx_seq_one_letter_code
_entity_poly.pdbx_strand_id
1 'polypeptide(L)'
;CISTMPCEIFCEIGLAFRRESPQQPAFMVSLGHGYFGYLPTPEQHRLGGYETWLGTNRLEFDASDKMLDQLLKMAASIQVK
;
A
#
# COMPACT_ATOMS: atom_id res chain seq x y z
N CYS A 1 15.12 -3.26 2.00
CA CYS A 1 14.09 -2.43 2.62
C CYS A 1 12.86 -3.27 2.94
N ILE A 2 12.42 -3.26 4.20
CA ILE A 2 11.14 -3.82 4.61
C ILE A 2 10.22 -2.64 4.89
N SER A 3 9.09 -2.59 4.20
CA SER A 3 8.05 -1.58 4.43
C SER A 3 6.74 -2.25 4.77
N THR A 4 5.88 -1.52 5.46
CA THR A 4 4.61 -2.06 5.95
C THR A 4 3.46 -1.11 5.64
N MET A 5 2.25 -1.66 5.50
CA MET A 5 1.01 -0.89 5.45
C MET A 5 -0.01 -1.47 6.45
N PRO A 6 -0.80 -0.63 7.13
CA PRO A 6 -1.82 -1.07 8.09
C PRO A 6 -3.11 -1.57 7.42
N CYS A 7 -3.03 -2.10 6.19
CA CYS A 7 -4.17 -2.54 5.40
C CYS A 7 -3.92 -3.93 4.79
N GLU A 8 -5.01 -4.59 4.38
CA GLU A 8 -4.97 -5.71 3.44
C GLU A 8 -4.76 -5.14 2.03
N ILE A 9 -3.51 -5.08 1.59
CA ILE A 9 -3.15 -4.46 0.31
C ILE A 9 -3.37 -5.42 -0.86
N PHE A 10 -3.68 -4.86 -2.04
CA PHE A 10 -3.67 -5.60 -3.28
C PHE A 10 -2.24 -5.95 -3.73
N CYS A 11 -2.12 -7.08 -4.45
CA CYS A 11 -0.84 -7.58 -4.96
C CYS A 11 -0.10 -6.52 -5.80
N GLU A 12 -0.82 -5.79 -6.64
CA GLU A 12 -0.24 -4.75 -7.51
C GLU A 12 0.44 -3.62 -6.73
N ILE A 13 -0.08 -3.24 -5.55
CA ILE A 13 0.52 -2.23 -4.67
C ILE A 13 1.88 -2.74 -4.15
N GLY A 14 1.92 -4.00 -3.69
CA GLY A 14 3.16 -4.63 -3.22
C GLY A 14 4.21 -4.79 -4.33
N LEU A 15 3.77 -5.13 -5.55
CA LEU A 15 4.64 -5.23 -6.72
C LEU A 15 5.16 -3.86 -7.17
N ALA A 16 4.32 -2.83 -7.15
CA ALA A 16 4.71 -1.45 -7.44
C ALA A 16 5.78 -0.96 -6.45
N PHE A 17 5.55 -1.15 -5.14
CA PHE A 17 6.57 -0.83 -4.13
C PHE A 17 7.88 -1.57 -4.37
N ARG A 18 7.82 -2.89 -4.65
CA ARG A 18 9.04 -3.67 -4.92
C ARG A 18 9.81 -3.11 -6.11
N ARG A 19 9.12 -2.72 -7.19
CA ARG A 19 9.72 -2.18 -8.42
C ARG A 19 10.29 -0.77 -8.21
N GLU A 20 9.59 0.08 -7.48
CA GLU A 20 9.85 1.52 -7.43
C GLU A 20 10.67 1.95 -6.21
N SER A 21 10.78 1.10 -5.20
CA SER A 21 11.54 1.43 -4.00
C SER A 21 13.02 1.67 -4.34
N PRO A 22 13.60 2.81 -3.91
CA PRO A 22 15.02 3.12 -4.13
C PRO A 22 15.95 2.26 -3.26
N GLN A 23 15.40 1.51 -2.29
CA GLN A 23 16.16 0.71 -1.33
C GLN A 23 15.94 -0.78 -1.59
N GLN A 24 16.79 -1.36 -2.43
CA GLN A 24 16.71 -2.77 -2.81
C GLN A 24 17.56 -3.67 -1.90
N PRO A 25 17.15 -4.95 -1.68
CA PRO A 25 15.90 -5.56 -2.12
C PRO A 25 14.70 -5.05 -1.33
N ALA A 26 13.57 -4.83 -2.00
CA ALA A 26 12.35 -4.29 -1.38
C ALA A 26 11.27 -5.36 -1.14
N PHE A 27 10.71 -5.36 0.09
CA PHE A 27 9.64 -6.27 0.50
C PHE A 27 8.54 -5.51 1.26
N MET A 28 7.29 -5.78 0.92
CA MET A 28 6.11 -5.16 1.53
C MET A 28 5.41 -6.16 2.44
N VAL A 29 5.04 -5.72 3.65
CA VAL A 29 4.26 -6.49 4.61
C VAL A 29 2.91 -5.81 4.85
N SER A 30 1.82 -6.51 4.55
CA SER A 30 0.47 -6.09 4.89
C SER A 30 0.20 -6.21 6.38
N LEU A 31 -0.83 -5.51 6.87
CA LEU A 31 -1.27 -5.57 8.27
C LEU A 31 -0.17 -5.22 9.30
N GLY A 32 0.72 -4.30 8.94
CA GLY A 32 1.74 -3.79 9.83
C GLY A 32 1.22 -2.65 10.69
N HIS A 33 1.45 -2.72 12.01
CA HIS A 33 1.13 -1.67 13.01
C HIS A 33 -0.36 -1.29 13.15
N GLY A 34 -1.26 -1.86 12.36
CA GLY A 34 -2.69 -1.57 12.43
C GLY A 34 -3.52 -2.40 11.45
N TYR A 35 -4.84 -2.20 11.54
CA TYR A 35 -5.84 -2.83 10.68
C TYR A 35 -6.88 -1.79 10.22
N PHE A 36 -6.80 -1.39 8.95
CA PHE A 36 -7.70 -0.42 8.32
C PHE A 36 -8.61 -1.02 7.24
N GLY A 37 -8.67 -2.35 7.17
CA GLY A 37 -9.43 -3.08 6.15
C GLY A 37 -8.65 -3.22 4.84
N TYR A 38 -9.37 -3.45 3.75
CA TYR A 38 -8.79 -3.53 2.41
C TYR A 38 -8.33 -2.16 1.92
N LEU A 39 -7.28 -2.17 1.10
CA LEU A 39 -6.77 -1.00 0.39
C LEU A 39 -6.84 -1.23 -1.13
N PRO A 40 -8.03 -1.07 -1.76
CA PRO A 40 -8.19 -1.14 -3.20
C PRO A 40 -7.48 0.04 -3.90
N THR A 41 -7.05 -0.19 -5.13
CA THR A 41 -6.63 0.89 -6.04
C THR A 41 -7.87 1.66 -6.56
N PRO A 42 -7.71 2.88 -7.10
CA PRO A 42 -8.82 3.59 -7.74
C PRO A 42 -9.50 2.75 -8.84
N GLU A 43 -8.73 1.95 -9.58
CA GLU A 43 -9.27 1.00 -10.57
C GLU A 43 -10.10 -0.10 -9.90
N GLN A 44 -9.62 -0.70 -8.81
CA GLN A 44 -10.37 -1.73 -8.08
C GLN A 44 -11.68 -1.17 -7.51
N HIS A 45 -11.68 0.08 -7.03
CA HIS A 45 -12.91 0.77 -6.64
C HIS A 45 -13.93 0.86 -7.78
N ARG A 46 -13.51 1.08 -9.03
CA ARG A 46 -14.42 1.08 -10.20
C ARG A 46 -14.97 -0.30 -10.54
N LEU A 47 -14.21 -1.36 -10.24
CA LEU A 47 -14.65 -2.75 -10.42
C LEU A 47 -15.65 -3.20 -9.35
N GLY A 48 -15.67 -2.55 -8.18
CA GLY A 48 -16.72 -2.74 -7.16
C GLY A 48 -16.66 -4.09 -6.41
N GLY A 49 -15.47 -4.70 -6.33
CA GLY A 49 -15.25 -5.96 -5.60
C GLY A 49 -15.55 -5.86 -4.09
N TYR A 50 -15.58 -7.01 -3.41
CA TYR A 50 -15.87 -7.11 -1.97
C TYR A 50 -14.97 -6.18 -1.13
N GLU A 51 -13.72 -6.02 -1.56
CA GLU A 51 -12.68 -5.19 -0.95
C GLU A 51 -13.03 -3.69 -0.94
N THR A 52 -14.02 -3.27 -1.74
CA THR A 52 -14.38 -1.85 -1.92
C THR A 52 -15.61 -1.44 -1.11
N TRP A 53 -16.32 -2.39 -0.50
CA TRP A 53 -17.59 -2.13 0.16
C TRP A 53 -17.39 -1.41 1.49
N LEU A 54 -18.36 -0.56 1.85
CA LEU A 54 -18.36 0.09 3.14
C LEU A 54 -18.44 -0.97 4.26
N GLY A 55 -17.40 -1.04 5.08
CA GLY A 55 -17.24 -2.04 6.15
C GLY A 55 -15.98 -2.87 5.99
N THR A 56 -15.71 -3.34 4.77
CA THR A 56 -14.46 -4.02 4.40
C THR A 56 -13.38 -3.01 4.03
N ASN A 57 -13.78 -1.88 3.45
CA ASN A 57 -13.00 -0.67 3.28
C ASN A 57 -13.73 0.53 3.89
N ARG A 58 -12.94 1.49 4.39
CA ARG A 58 -13.41 2.76 4.96
C ARG A 58 -12.48 3.93 4.62
N LEU A 59 -11.55 3.71 3.69
CA LEU A 59 -10.57 4.70 3.26
C LEU A 59 -11.12 5.42 2.03
N GLU A 60 -10.60 6.62 1.79
CA GLU A 60 -10.97 7.38 0.60
C GLU A 60 -10.40 6.75 -0.68
N PHE A 61 -11.04 7.03 -1.82
CA PHE A 61 -10.80 6.33 -3.11
C PHE A 61 -9.34 6.30 -3.56
N ASP A 62 -8.57 7.36 -3.29
CA ASP A 62 -7.19 7.51 -3.73
C ASP A 62 -6.18 7.15 -2.62
N ALA A 63 -6.65 6.51 -1.53
CA ALA A 63 -5.82 6.22 -0.37
C ALA A 63 -4.62 5.33 -0.71
N SER A 64 -4.81 4.34 -1.59
CA SER A 64 -3.75 3.43 -2.06
C SER A 64 -2.59 4.18 -2.71
N ASP A 65 -2.90 5.11 -3.62
CA ASP A 65 -1.89 5.91 -4.33
C ASP A 65 -1.16 6.85 -3.37
N LYS A 66 -1.89 7.55 -2.50
CA LYS A 66 -1.29 8.47 -1.52
C LYS A 66 -0.40 7.74 -0.52
N MET A 67 -0.85 6.57 -0.04
CA MET A 67 -0.08 5.78 0.90
C MET A 67 1.18 5.20 0.26
N LEU A 68 1.10 4.71 -0.98
CA LEU A 68 2.25 4.19 -1.70
C LEU A 68 3.29 5.28 -2.00
N ASP A 69 2.86 6.44 -2.50
CA ASP A 69 3.73 7.59 -2.75
C ASP A 69 4.47 8.02 -1.47
N GLN A 70 3.75 8.14 -0.36
CA GLN A 70 4.37 8.50 0.92
C GLN A 70 5.36 7.45 1.41
N LEU A 71 5.04 6.16 1.22
CA LEU A 71 5.94 5.08 1.61
C LEU A 71 7.22 5.04 0.76
N LEU A 72 7.12 5.33 -0.55
CA LEU A 72 8.28 5.46 -1.43
C LEU A 72 9.18 6.63 -1.02
N LYS A 73 8.59 7.78 -0.67
CA LYS A 73 9.32 8.93 -0.12
C LYS A 73 10.04 8.58 1.18
N MET A 74 9.38 7.84 2.08
CA MET A 74 10.01 7.34 3.30
C MET A 74 11.17 6.40 2.99
N ALA A 75 11.00 5.46 2.06
CA ALA A 75 12.06 4.54 1.65
C ALA A 75 13.27 5.31 1.06
N ALA A 76 13.02 6.35 0.26
CA ALA A 76 14.07 7.23 -0.28
C ALA A 76 14.87 7.97 0.80
N SER A 77 14.22 8.31 1.92
CA SER A 77 14.86 9.03 3.03
C SER A 77 15.80 8.15 3.89
N ILE A 78 15.74 6.83 3.73
CA ILE A 78 16.59 5.90 4.49
C ILE A 78 18.04 6.06 4.02
N GLN A 79 18.90 6.53 4.92
CA GLN A 79 20.34 6.57 4.69
C GLN A 79 20.95 5.19 4.98
N VAL A 80 21.57 4.60 3.98
CA VAL A 80 22.41 3.41 4.17
C VAL A 80 23.78 3.90 4.64
N LYS A 81 24.23 3.44 5.81
CA LYS A 81 25.58 3.69 6.31
C LYS A 81 26.60 2.82 5.60
#